data_AF-A0AAP5HGE5-F1
#
_entry.id   AF-A0AAP5HGE5-F1
#
_cell.length_a   1.000
_cell.length_b   1.000
_cell.length_c   1.000
_cell.angle_alpha   90.00
_cell.angle_beta   90.00
_cell.angle_gamma   90.00
#
_symmetry.space_group_name_H-M   'P 1'
#
loop_
_entity.id
_entity.type
_entity.pdbx_description
1 polymer ?
#
loop_
_entity_poly.entity_id
_entity_poly.type
_entity_poly.pdbx_seq_one_letter_code
_entity_poly.pdbx_strand_id
1 'polypeptide(L)'
;MAQSAPRMVRALQAILDAELARGNSILSLGDWPPDCRLFVQLARPFRKRYPAPPGVTYAALNDPHYWKAEYRTADGSECLACGF
;
A
#
# COMPACT_ATOMS: atom_id res chain seq x y z
N MET A 1 -2.70 -22.78 0.59
CA MET A 1 -1.64 -22.17 -0.24
C MET A 1 -1.23 -20.89 0.44
N ALA A 2 -0.06 -20.86 1.10
CA ALA A 2 0.43 -19.66 1.76
C ALA A 2 0.89 -18.69 0.65
N GLN A 3 0.10 -17.65 0.40
CA GLN A 3 0.53 -16.58 -0.48
C GLN A 3 1.73 -15.92 0.19
N SER A 4 2.90 -15.98 -0.46
CA SER A 4 4.09 -15.26 -0.03
C SER A 4 3.71 -13.78 0.06
N ALA A 5 3.72 -13.23 1.28
CA ALA A 5 3.43 -11.82 1.49
C ALA A 5 4.38 -10.98 0.62
N PRO A 6 3.88 -9.94 -0.08
CA PRO A 6 4.75 -9.03 -0.81
C PRO A 6 5.78 -8.45 0.18
N ARG A 7 7.05 -8.47 -0.22
CA ARG A 7 8.15 -7.98 0.61
C ARG A 7 8.47 -6.56 0.19
N MET A 8 7.93 -5.61 0.96
CA MET A 8 8.14 -4.17 0.77
C MET A 8 9.27 -3.64 1.65
N VAL A 9 9.65 -2.38 1.48
CA VAL A 9 10.44 -1.67 2.50
C VAL A 9 9.77 -1.76 3.87
N ARG A 10 10.59 -1.80 4.92
CA ARG A 10 10.15 -2.00 6.30
C ARG A 10 9.03 -1.03 6.73
N ALA A 11 9.06 0.20 6.23
CA ALA A 11 8.05 1.22 6.48
C ALA A 11 6.66 0.83 5.94
N LEU A 12 6.56 0.45 4.66
CA LEU A 12 5.30 0.01 4.05
C LEU A 12 4.87 -1.37 4.55
N GLN A 13 5.83 -2.27 4.77
CA GLN A 13 5.58 -3.60 5.32
C GLN A 13 4.88 -3.53 6.68
N ALA A 14 5.29 -2.59 7.55
CA ALA A 14 4.65 -2.41 8.86
C ALA A 14 3.19 -1.93 8.75
N ILE A 15 2.88 -1.08 7.76
CA ILE A 15 1.50 -0.63 7.49
C ILE A 15 0.68 -1.81 6.94
N LEU A 16 1.23 -2.54 5.97
CA LEU A 16 0.60 -3.71 5.39
C LEU A 16 0.30 -4.77 6.46
N ASP A 17 1.28 -5.12 7.29
CA ASP A 17 1.12 -6.10 8.38
C ASP A 17 0.04 -5.66 9.38
N ALA A 18 0.03 -4.39 9.76
CA ALA A 18 -1.00 -3.85 10.65
C ALA A 18 -2.41 -3.90 10.05
N GLU A 19 -2.54 -3.76 8.72
CA GLU A 19 -3.82 -3.91 8.01
C GLU A 19 -4.22 -5.39 7.88
N LEU A 20 -3.29 -6.28 7.53
CA LEU A 20 -3.52 -7.73 7.46
C LEU A 20 -3.94 -8.29 8.82
N ALA A 21 -3.26 -7.89 9.90
CA ALA A 21 -3.62 -8.25 11.28
C ALA A 21 -5.02 -7.76 11.70
N ARG A 22 -5.52 -6.70 11.05
CA ARG A 22 -6.89 -6.19 11.24
C ARG A 22 -7.95 -6.91 10.40
N GLY A 23 -7.55 -7.89 9.59
CA GLY A 23 -8.42 -8.58 8.65
C GLY A 23 -8.63 -7.82 7.35
N ASN A 24 -7.69 -6.95 6.96
CA ASN A 24 -7.58 -6.51 5.58
C ASN A 24 -6.90 -7.59 4.75
N SER A 25 -7.06 -7.53 3.44
CA SER A 25 -6.44 -8.45 2.50
C SER A 25 -5.86 -7.69 1.33
N ILE A 26 -4.80 -8.23 0.75
CA ILE A 26 -4.26 -7.72 -0.50
C ILE A 26 -5.24 -8.13 -1.62
N LEU A 27 -5.75 -7.14 -2.35
CA LEU A 27 -6.60 -7.33 -3.52
C LEU A 27 -5.76 -7.66 -4.74
N SER A 28 -4.70 -6.88 -4.95
CA SER A 28 -3.86 -6.97 -6.14
C SER A 28 -2.42 -6.60 -5.83
N LEU A 29 -1.51 -7.25 -6.54
CA LEU A 29 -0.09 -6.98 -6.56
C LEU A 29 0.29 -6.76 -8.02
N GLY A 30 1.05 -5.71 -8.29
CA GLY A 30 1.53 -5.44 -9.64
C GLY A 30 2.73 -4.53 -9.64
N ASP A 31 3.14 -4.16 -10.84
CA ASP A 31 4.15 -3.16 -11.12
C ASP A 31 3.47 -1.96 -11.79
N TRP A 32 3.90 -0.75 -11.45
CA TRP A 32 3.37 0.49 -12.01
C TRP A 32 4.50 1.27 -12.72
N PRO A 33 4.66 1.11 -14.04
CA PRO A 33 5.71 1.81 -14.77
C PRO A 33 5.50 3.34 -14.76
N PRO A 34 6.56 4.17 -14.91
CA PRO A 34 7.94 3.80 -15.25
C PRO A 34 8.89 3.48 -14.07
N ASP A 35 8.55 3.85 -12.83
CA ASP A 35 9.48 3.76 -11.69
C ASP A 35 9.01 2.86 -10.53
N CYS A 36 7.73 2.46 -10.50
CA CYS A 36 7.19 1.71 -9.37
C CYS A 36 7.30 0.19 -9.62
N ARG A 37 8.30 -0.42 -9.00
CA ARG A 37 8.58 -1.86 -9.06
C ARG A 37 7.55 -2.71 -8.32
N LEU A 38 6.96 -2.19 -7.24
CA LEU A 38 6.02 -2.96 -6.43
C LEU A 38 4.83 -2.09 -6.00
N PHE A 39 3.68 -2.39 -6.57
CA PHE A 39 2.39 -1.80 -6.25
C PHE A 39 1.53 -2.85 -5.54
N VAL A 40 0.99 -2.48 -4.38
CA VAL A 40 0.13 -3.33 -3.56
C VAL A 40 -1.18 -2.61 -3.35
N GLN A 41 -2.28 -3.21 -3.77
CA GLN A 41 -3.62 -2.69 -3.54
C GLN A 41 -4.33 -3.51 -2.48
N LEU A 42 -4.85 -2.85 -1.46
CA LEU A 42 -5.68 -3.46 -0.42
C LEU A 42 -7.15 -3.52 -0.86
N ALA A 43 -7.81 -4.62 -0.48
CA ALA A 43 -9.23 -4.87 -0.76
C ALA A 43 -10.16 -3.98 0.07
N ARG A 44 -9.70 -3.50 1.22
CA ARG A 44 -10.45 -2.58 2.08
C ARG A 44 -9.67 -1.29 2.28
N PRO A 45 -10.36 -0.16 2.52
CA PRO A 45 -9.73 1.11 2.85
C PRO A 45 -8.91 0.99 4.14
N PHE A 46 -7.86 1.80 4.26
CA PHE A 46 -7.12 1.90 5.52
C PHE A 46 -8.08 2.28 6.66
N ARG A 47 -8.15 1.44 7.69
CA ARG A 47 -9.00 1.72 8.86
C ARG A 47 -8.57 2.96 9.63
N LYS A 48 -7.29 3.33 9.52
CA LYS A 48 -6.72 4.52 10.16
C LYS A 48 -5.64 5.13 9.27
N ARG A 49 -5.37 6.42 9.49
CA ARG A 49 -4.21 7.09 8.91
C ARG A 49 -2.96 6.70 9.70
N TYR A 50 -2.01 6.06 9.06
CA TYR A 50 -0.72 5.75 9.64
C TYR A 50 0.18 6.99 9.49
N PRO A 51 0.96 7.36 10.52
CA PRO A 51 1.99 8.36 10.35
C PRO A 51 2.97 7.84 9.30
N ALA A 52 3.16 8.60 8.21
CA ALA A 52 4.03 8.21 7.13
C ALA A 52 5.47 8.13 7.69
N PRO A 53 6.11 6.94 7.69
CA PRO A 53 7.47 6.80 8.18
C PRO A 53 8.45 7.62 7.33
N PRO A 54 9.64 7.97 7.85
CA PRO A 54 10.66 8.64 7.04
C PRO A 54 10.97 7.81 5.79
N GLY A 55 10.93 8.45 4.62
CA GLY A 55 11.09 7.78 3.33
C GLY A 55 9.79 7.24 2.72
N VAL A 56 8.64 7.50 3.34
CA VAL A 56 7.31 7.21 2.77
C VAL A 56 6.45 8.47 2.83
N THR A 57 5.70 8.71 1.77
CA THR A 57 4.76 9.80 1.63
C THR A 57 3.36 9.23 1.52
N TYR A 58 2.43 9.75 2.32
CA TYR A 58 1.02 9.42 2.22
C TYR A 58 0.29 10.43 1.33
N ALA A 59 -0.45 9.93 0.35
CA ALA A 59 -1.33 10.73 -0.49
C ALA A 59 -2.78 10.22 -0.39
N ALA A 60 -3.70 11.11 -0.01
CA ALA A 60 -5.13 10.81 -0.03
C ALA A 60 -5.71 11.30 -1.36
N LEU A 61 -5.77 10.42 -2.35
CA LEU A 61 -6.32 10.73 -3.67
C LEU A 61 -7.84 10.86 -3.65
N ASN A 62 -8.52 10.05 -2.83
CA ASN A 62 -9.98 9.92 -2.77
C ASN A 62 -10.62 9.80 -4.16
N ASP A 63 -9.96 9.11 -5.08
CA ASP A 63 -10.42 8.99 -6.46
C ASP A 63 -11.28 7.73 -6.61
N PRO A 64 -12.60 7.87 -6.86
CA PRO A 64 -13.50 6.72 -6.96
C PRO A 64 -13.20 5.81 -8.16
N HIS A 65 -12.42 6.26 -9.14
CA HIS A 65 -12.00 5.44 -10.29
C HIS A 65 -10.73 4.62 -10.02
N TYR A 66 -9.94 4.97 -9.00
CA TYR A 66 -8.66 4.33 -8.72
C TYR A 66 -8.58 3.77 -7.30
N TRP A 67 -8.31 4.63 -6.32
CA TRP A 67 -8.17 4.26 -4.91
C TRP A 67 -8.35 5.46 -4.00
N LYS A 68 -8.71 5.15 -2.74
CA LYS A 68 -9.00 6.18 -1.74
C LYS A 68 -7.74 6.87 -1.24
N ALA A 69 -6.67 6.10 -1.02
CA ALA A 69 -5.40 6.63 -0.54
C ALA A 69 -4.25 5.70 -0.90
N GLU A 70 -3.05 6.24 -0.89
CA GLU A 70 -1.82 5.52 -1.13
C GLU A 70 -0.69 5.97 -0.21
N TYR A 71 0.23 5.04 0.04
CA TYR A 71 1.54 5.31 0.62
C TYR A 71 2.59 4.94 -0.41
N ARG A 72 3.43 5.90 -0.79
CA ARG A 72 4.53 5.68 -1.72
C ARG A 72 5.86 5.91 -1.04
N THR A 73 6.88 5.16 -1.42
CA THR A 73 8.26 5.47 -1.03
C THR A 73 8.71 6.81 -1.62
N ALA A 74 9.67 7.47 -0.98
CA ALA A 74 10.26 8.71 -1.47
C ALA A 74 10.85 8.56 -2.88
N ASP A 75 11.44 7.39 -3.14
CA ASP A 75 12.00 7.01 -4.44
C ASP A 75 10.92 6.60 -5.47
N GLY A 76 9.65 6.50 -5.06
CA GLY A 76 8.54 6.08 -5.91
C GLY A 76 8.60 4.62 -6.39
N SER A 77 9.56 3.84 -5.90
CA SER A 77 9.78 2.45 -6.31
C SER A 77 8.72 1.48 -5.79
N GLU A 78 8.05 1.83 -4.70
CA GLU A 78 7.03 1.01 -4.07
C GLU A 78 5.84 1.85 -3.61
N CYS A 79 4.64 1.33 -3.86
CA CYS A 79 3.37 1.97 -3.57
C CYS A 79 2.39 0.99 -2.92
N LEU A 80 1.72 1.43 -1.85
CA LEU A 80 0.68 0.71 -1.13
C LEU A 80 -0.62 1.53 -1.18
N ALA A 81 -1.54 1.13 -2.04
CA ALA A 81 -2.85 1.76 -2.22
C ALA A 81 -3.96 1.00 -1.51
N CYS A 82 -5.07 1.68 -1.20
CA CYS A 82 -6.27 1.04 -0.68
C CYS A 82 -7.53 1.41 -1.48
N GLY A 83 -8.35 0.41 -1.78
CA GLY A 83 -9.67 0.61 -2.37
C GLY A 83 -10.63 1.40 -1.46
N PHE A 84 -11.83 1.63 -1.98
CA PHE A 84 -12.96 2.21 -1.24
C PHE A 84 -13.70 1.17 -0.39
#